data_AF-A0A429I8C7-F1
#
_entry.id   AF-A0A429I8C7-F1
#
_cell.length_a   1.000
_cell.length_b   1.000
_cell.length_c   1.000
_cell.angle_alpha   90.00
_cell.angle_beta   90.00
_cell.angle_gamma   90.00
#
_symmetry.space_group_name_H-M   'P 1'
#
loop_
_entity.id
_entity.type
_entity.pdbx_description
1 polymer ?
#
loop_
_entity_poly.entity_id
_entity_poly.type
_entity_poly.pdbx_seq_one_letter_code
_entity_poly.pdbx_strand_id
1 'polypeptide(L)'
;MSGNGAQKLAESVLRKEFRRQVVADPARALAMVEGLVFSLHAESGYVTQAALESGVSWREIGRASALIDDAGILLCQAAALLLGLSAADCAAEQEIVDQALAECDGQVGDEVGELSGEREPDVWAAAVDRFWLGARPGSVGA
;
A
#
# COMPACT_ATOMS: atom_id res chain seq x y z
N MET A 1 -23.71 24.38 -6.50
CA MET A 1 -22.83 23.91 -7.59
C MET A 1 -21.85 22.91 -7.00
N SER A 2 -21.77 21.72 -7.58
CA SER A 2 -21.39 20.47 -6.91
C SER A 2 -19.88 20.39 -6.60
N GLY A 3 -19.51 20.23 -5.32
CA GLY A 3 -18.12 20.05 -4.86
C GLY A 3 -17.38 18.86 -5.49
N ASN A 4 -18.13 17.94 -6.09
CA ASN A 4 -17.61 16.78 -6.82
C ASN A 4 -16.81 17.17 -8.09
N GLY A 5 -17.13 18.32 -8.71
CA GLY A 5 -16.41 18.79 -9.92
C GLY A 5 -14.98 19.27 -9.63
N ALA A 6 -14.79 20.00 -8.53
CA ALA A 6 -13.49 20.53 -8.13
C ALA A 6 -12.55 19.42 -7.64
N GLN A 7 -13.08 18.48 -6.85
CA GLN A 7 -12.31 17.31 -6.39
C GLN A 7 -11.80 16.47 -7.57
N LYS A 8 -12.68 16.11 -8.51
CA LYS A 8 -12.30 15.33 -9.71
C LYS A 8 -11.24 16.05 -10.54
N LEU A 9 -11.31 17.37 -10.62
CA LEU A 9 -10.30 18.16 -11.32
C LEU A 9 -8.96 18.10 -10.59
N ALA A 10 -8.94 18.31 -9.27
CA ALA A 10 -7.72 18.24 -8.45
C ALA A 10 -7.05 16.86 -8.56
N GLU A 11 -7.83 15.78 -8.42
CA GLU A 11 -7.33 14.41 -8.61
C GLU A 11 -6.79 14.18 -10.02
N SER A 12 -7.42 14.75 -11.05
CA SER A 12 -6.94 14.63 -12.43
C SER A 12 -5.62 15.37 -12.63
N VAL A 13 -5.44 16.54 -12.00
CA VAL A 13 -4.20 17.32 -12.10
C VAL A 13 -3.07 16.58 -11.41
N LEU A 14 -3.30 16.10 -10.18
CA LEU A 14 -2.33 15.32 -9.41
C LEU A 14 -1.87 14.07 -10.17
N ARG A 15 -2.81 13.30 -10.74
CA ARG A 15 -2.50 12.09 -11.53
C ARG A 15 -1.68 12.40 -12.78
N LYS A 16 -1.99 13.50 -13.48
CA LYS A 16 -1.24 13.91 -14.67
C LYS A 16 0.19 14.34 -14.30
N GLU A 17 0.32 15.12 -13.23
CA GLU A 17 1.63 15.57 -12.76
C GLU A 17 2.48 14.39 -12.28
N PHE A 18 1.90 13.46 -11.52
CA PHE A 18 2.60 12.26 -11.08
C PHE A 18 3.16 11.47 -12.28
N ARG A 19 2.33 11.17 -13.28
CA ARG A 19 2.77 10.47 -14.50
C ARG A 19 3.87 11.20 -15.25
N ARG A 20 3.84 12.54 -15.25
CA ARG A 20 4.90 13.37 -15.83
C ARG A 20 6.21 13.18 -15.07
N GLN A 21 6.15 13.19 -13.74
CA GLN A 21 7.33 13.03 -12.89
C GLN A 21 7.91 11.62 -12.93
N VAL A 22 7.08 10.57 -13.03
CA VAL A 22 7.56 9.18 -13.18
C VAL A 22 8.59 9.05 -14.30
N VAL A 23 8.39 9.77 -15.42
CA VAL A 23 9.30 9.74 -16.58
C VAL A 23 10.44 10.75 -16.44
N ALA A 24 10.16 11.94 -15.89
CA ALA A 24 11.11 13.05 -15.88
C ALA A 24 12.08 13.02 -14.68
N ASP A 25 11.58 12.65 -13.51
CA ASP A 25 12.28 12.68 -12.22
C ASP A 25 11.58 11.73 -11.23
N PRO A 26 11.98 10.44 -11.20
CA PRO A 26 11.40 9.45 -10.30
C PRO A 26 11.52 9.81 -8.82
N ALA A 27 12.59 10.51 -8.41
CA ALA A 27 12.76 10.95 -7.02
C ALA A 27 11.70 12.00 -6.63
N ARG A 28 11.39 12.91 -7.55
CA ARG A 28 10.28 13.85 -7.35
C ARG A 28 8.92 13.17 -7.38
N ALA A 29 8.74 12.12 -8.17
CA ALA A 29 7.51 11.30 -8.13
C ALA A 29 7.34 10.62 -6.76
N LEU A 30 8.42 10.09 -6.19
CA LEU A 30 8.41 9.52 -4.84
C LEU A 30 8.05 10.57 -3.78
N ALA A 31 8.66 11.76 -3.84
CA ALA A 31 8.35 12.85 -2.92
C ALA A 31 6.88 13.28 -2.96
N MET A 32 6.21 13.15 -4.11
CA MET A 32 4.76 13.38 -4.21
C MET A 32 3.95 12.34 -3.44
N VAL A 33 4.36 11.06 -3.47
CA VAL A 33 3.72 9.98 -2.70
C VAL A 33 3.92 10.21 -1.21
N GLU A 34 5.15 10.47 -0.78
CA GLU A 34 5.49 10.77 0.62
C GLU A 34 4.66 11.95 1.14
N GLY A 35 4.52 13.02 0.36
CA GLY A 35 3.69 14.18 0.74
C GLY A 35 2.21 13.85 0.90
N LEU A 36 1.66 12.95 0.07
CA LEU A 36 0.26 12.49 0.20
C LEU A 36 0.06 11.62 1.43
N VAL A 37 0.98 10.68 1.69
CA VAL A 37 0.96 9.81 2.88
C VAL A 37 1.04 10.67 4.14
N PHE A 38 1.97 11.63 4.18
CA PHE A 38 2.11 12.56 5.30
C PHE A 38 0.83 13.37 5.53
N SER A 39 0.20 13.86 4.45
CA SER A 39 -1.05 14.60 4.55
C SER A 39 -2.18 13.74 5.12
N LEU A 40 -2.30 12.48 4.67
CA LEU A 40 -3.29 11.54 5.19
C LEU A 40 -3.07 11.25 6.69
N HIS A 41 -1.83 11.06 7.11
CA HIS A 41 -1.49 10.87 8.51
C HIS A 41 -1.90 12.09 9.35
N ALA A 42 -1.58 13.31 8.90
CA ALA A 42 -2.00 14.54 9.57
C ALA A 42 -3.53 14.64 9.70
N GLU A 43 -4.26 14.29 8.63
CA GLU A 43 -5.73 14.29 8.64
C GLU A 43 -6.33 13.25 9.59
N SER A 44 -5.67 12.08 9.75
CA SER A 44 -6.12 11.04 10.68
C SER A 44 -6.17 11.52 12.13
N GLY A 45 -5.30 12.47 12.51
CA GLY A 45 -5.29 13.09 13.83
C GLY A 45 -6.61 13.79 14.17
N TYR A 46 -7.26 14.43 13.18
CA TYR A 46 -8.55 15.11 13.39
C TYR A 46 -9.70 14.15 13.69
N VAL A 47 -9.60 12.89 13.26
CA VAL A 47 -10.64 11.87 13.47
C VAL A 47 -10.60 11.33 14.91
N THR A 48 -9.49 11.50 15.61
CA THR A 48 -9.28 11.00 16.99
C THR A 48 -10.33 11.54 17.96
N GLN A 49 -10.60 12.84 17.93
CA GLN A 49 -11.57 13.44 18.85
C GLN A 49 -13.00 12.94 18.58
N ALA A 50 -13.40 12.86 17.32
CA ALA A 50 -14.70 12.33 16.93
C ALA A 50 -14.85 10.83 17.31
N ALA A 51 -13.76 10.06 17.23
CA ALA A 51 -13.76 8.65 17.64
C ALA A 51 -13.98 8.50 19.15
N LEU A 52 -13.34 9.34 19.98
CA LEU A 52 -13.56 9.36 21.43
C LEU A 52 -15.00 9.74 21.80
N GLU A 53 -15.55 10.77 21.15
CA GLU A 53 -16.95 11.20 21.34
C GLU A 53 -17.94 10.10 20.94
N SER A 54 -17.53 9.21 20.03
CA SER A 54 -18.30 8.03 19.61
C SER A 54 -18.08 6.79 20.49
N GLY A 55 -17.29 6.90 21.57
CA GLY A 55 -17.05 5.83 22.53
C GLY A 55 -15.93 4.84 22.17
N VAL A 56 -15.13 5.13 21.14
CA VAL A 56 -13.96 4.30 20.79
C VAL A 56 -12.88 4.46 21.88
N SER A 57 -12.29 3.35 22.33
CA SER A 57 -11.27 3.41 23.37
C SER A 57 -9.93 3.96 22.86
N TRP A 58 -9.15 4.58 23.73
CA TRP A 58 -7.77 5.00 23.43
C TRP A 58 -6.89 3.86 22.90
N ARG A 59 -7.13 2.63 23.35
CA ARG A 59 -6.42 1.44 22.87
C ARG A 59 -6.73 1.16 21.40
N GLU A 60 -7.99 1.25 21.01
CA GLU A 60 -8.42 1.02 19.63
C GLU A 60 -7.95 2.15 18.70
N ILE A 61 -8.01 3.39 19.17
CA ILE A 61 -7.46 4.56 18.45
C ILE A 61 -5.96 4.37 18.21
N GLY A 62 -5.19 4.03 19.25
CA GLY A 62 -3.75 3.81 19.12
C GLY A 62 -3.42 2.67 18.14
N ARG A 63 -4.20 1.59 18.14
CA ARG A 63 -4.06 0.51 17.15
C ARG A 63 -4.35 0.99 15.73
N ALA A 64 -5.41 1.78 15.54
CA ALA A 64 -5.75 2.31 14.22
C ALA A 64 -4.68 3.28 13.70
N SER A 65 -4.15 4.15 14.57
CA SER A 65 -3.05 5.06 14.22
C SER A 65 -1.79 4.29 13.80
N ALA A 66 -1.40 3.26 14.55
CA ALA A 66 -0.26 2.42 14.18
C ALA A 66 -0.45 1.77 12.79
N LEU A 67 -1.64 1.27 12.49
CA LEU A 67 -1.95 0.69 11.16
C LEU A 67 -1.84 1.72 10.03
N ILE A 68 -2.21 2.98 10.28
CA ILE A 68 -2.07 4.07 9.29
C ILE A 68 -0.59 4.36 9.04
N ASP A 69 0.24 4.36 10.09
CA ASP A 69 1.68 4.58 10.01
C ASP A 69 2.35 3.46 9.21
N ASP A 70 2.06 2.21 9.55
CA ASP A 70 2.57 1.02 8.85
C ASP A 70 2.19 1.04 7.37
N ALA A 71 0.92 1.34 7.06
CA ALA A 71 0.45 1.45 5.68
C ALA A 71 1.15 2.58 4.92
N GLY A 72 1.42 3.72 5.58
CA GLY A 72 2.16 4.83 5.00
C GLY A 72 3.59 4.44 4.62
N ILE A 73 4.30 3.74 5.50
CA ILE A 73 5.65 3.22 5.26
C ILE A 73 5.63 2.27 4.05
N LEU A 74 4.72 1.30 4.05
CA LEU A 74 4.59 0.31 2.97
C LEU A 74 4.30 0.97 1.61
N LEU A 75 3.43 1.98 1.57
CA LEU A 75 3.14 2.72 0.35
C LEU A 75 4.36 3.46 -0.20
N CYS A 76 5.13 4.11 0.68
CA CYS A 76 6.37 4.80 0.28
C CYS A 76 7.43 3.81 -0.22
N GLN A 77 7.62 2.68 0.46
CA GLN A 77 8.55 1.63 0.03
C GLN A 77 8.15 1.03 -1.32
N ALA A 78 6.88 0.63 -1.47
CA ALA A 78 6.37 0.10 -2.74
C ALA A 78 6.51 1.11 -3.89
N ALA A 79 6.26 2.40 -3.63
CA ALA A 79 6.47 3.45 -4.62
C ALA A 79 7.94 3.59 -4.99
N ALA A 80 8.87 3.56 -4.03
CA ALA A 80 10.31 3.62 -4.31
C ALA A 80 10.74 2.46 -5.22
N LEU A 81 10.33 1.23 -4.91
CA LEU A 81 10.63 0.05 -5.72
C LEU A 81 10.08 0.18 -7.15
N LEU A 82 8.81 0.57 -7.31
CA LEU A 82 8.18 0.77 -8.62
C LEU A 82 8.84 1.88 -9.45
N LEU A 83 9.46 2.86 -8.78
CA LEU A 83 10.20 3.96 -9.39
C LEU A 83 11.67 3.62 -9.65
N GLY A 84 12.12 2.42 -9.30
CA GLY A 84 13.52 1.98 -9.44
C GLY A 84 14.47 2.70 -8.48
N LEU A 85 13.96 3.18 -7.35
CA LEU A 85 14.72 3.83 -6.29
C LEU A 85 14.95 2.85 -5.14
N SER A 86 16.02 3.07 -4.37
CA SER A 86 16.24 2.32 -3.13
C SER A 86 15.13 2.64 -2.13
N ALA A 87 14.51 1.60 -1.55
CA ALA A 87 13.68 1.78 -0.38
C ALA A 87 14.52 2.31 0.80
N ALA A 88 13.95 3.19 1.62
CA ALA A 88 14.67 3.88 2.70
C ALA A 88 15.20 2.94 3.80
N ASP A 89 14.63 1.74 3.91
CA ASP A 89 15.03 0.74 4.89
C ASP A 89 14.88 -0.67 4.33
N CYS A 90 15.85 -1.09 3.52
CA CYS A 90 15.90 -2.46 2.96
C CYS A 90 15.89 -3.55 4.04
N ALA A 91 16.29 -3.24 5.27
CA ALA A 91 16.29 -4.21 6.36
C ALA A 91 14.88 -4.37 6.97
N ALA A 92 14.17 -3.26 7.21
CA ALA A 92 12.76 -3.31 7.62
C ALA A 92 11.86 -3.90 6.51
N GLU A 93 12.18 -3.66 5.24
CA GLU A 93 11.51 -4.30 4.10
C GLU A 93 11.67 -5.83 4.17
N GLN A 94 12.89 -6.33 4.42
CA GLN A 94 13.14 -7.77 4.55
C GLN A 94 12.43 -8.36 5.78
N GLU A 95 12.42 -7.67 6.91
CA GLU A 95 11.75 -8.13 8.14
C GLU A 95 10.23 -8.23 7.97
N ILE A 96 9.60 -7.26 7.29
CA ILE A 96 8.16 -7.30 7.01
C ILE A 96 7.81 -8.40 6.00
N VAL A 97 8.65 -8.61 4.99
CA VAL A 97 8.49 -9.70 4.02
C VAL A 97 8.64 -11.06 4.73
N ASP A 98 9.66 -11.22 5.57
CA ASP A 98 9.89 -12.45 6.33
C ASP A 98 8.73 -12.74 7.29
N GLN A 99 8.17 -11.71 7.95
CA GLN A 99 7.01 -11.85 8.81
C GLN A 99 5.74 -12.24 8.04
N ALA A 100 5.49 -11.62 6.88
CA ALA A 100 4.35 -11.95 6.03
C ALA A 100 4.44 -13.37 5.43
N LEU A 101 5.65 -13.83 5.10
CA LEU A 101 5.90 -15.21 4.67
C LEU A 101 5.71 -16.21 5.82
N ALA A 102 6.21 -15.89 7.02
CA ALA A 102 6.02 -16.71 8.22
C ALA A 102 4.53 -16.85 8.62
N GLU A 103 3.73 -15.81 8.39
CA GLU A 103 2.27 -15.85 8.61
C GLU A 103 1.53 -16.68 7.56
N CYS A 104 2.08 -16.82 6.34
CA CYS A 104 1.55 -17.73 5.32
C CYS A 104 1.88 -19.21 5.63
N ASP A 105 3.08 -19.48 6.16
CA ASP A 105 3.51 -20.84 6.54
C ASP A 105 2.79 -21.36 7.81
N GLY A 106 2.23 -20.46 8.63
CA GLY A 106 1.50 -20.81 9.84
C GLY A 106 0.11 -21.43 9.63
N GLN A 107 -0.37 -21.57 8.38
CA GLN A 107 -1.70 -22.09 8.06
C GLN A 107 -1.69 -23.44 7.32
N VAL A 108 -0.59 -24.21 7.39
CA VAL A 108 -0.60 -25.63 7.00
C VAL A 108 -0.32 -26.46 8.23
N GLY A 109 -1.41 -26.95 8.82
CA GLY A 109 -1.35 -28.04 9.78
C GLY A 109 -0.68 -29.25 9.13
N ASP A 110 0.44 -29.64 9.71
CA ASP A 110 0.91 -31.01 9.93
C ASP A 110 0.47 -32.03 8.86
N GLU A 111 1.32 -32.27 7.85
CA GLU A 111 1.59 -33.63 7.39
C GLU A 111 2.93 -33.68 6.64
N VAL A 112 3.80 -34.56 7.15
CA VAL A 112 5.17 -34.82 6.69
C VAL A 112 5.19 -35.32 5.25
N GLY A 113 5.92 -34.64 4.36
CA GLY A 113 6.16 -35.09 2.99
C GLY A 113 7.39 -34.41 2.38
N GLU A 114 8.26 -35.22 1.80
CA GLU A 114 9.65 -34.95 1.42
C GLU A 114 9.88 -33.80 0.43
N LEU A 115 11.04 -33.14 0.61
CA LEU A 115 11.64 -32.13 -0.25
C LEU A 115 11.69 -32.59 -1.73
N SER A 116 10.85 -32.00 -2.56
CA SER A 116 11.07 -31.91 -4.00
C SER A 116 10.98 -30.44 -4.40
N GLY A 117 12.13 -29.89 -4.79
CA GLY A 117 12.27 -28.49 -5.18
C GLY A 117 11.50 -28.21 -6.47
N GLU A 118 10.33 -27.63 -6.32
CA GLU A 118 9.74 -26.77 -7.34
C GLU A 118 9.85 -25.34 -6.81
N ARG A 119 10.57 -24.50 -7.54
CA ARG A 119 10.65 -23.06 -7.29
C ARG A 119 9.21 -22.55 -7.28
N GLU A 120 8.71 -22.24 -6.10
CA GLU A 120 7.36 -21.70 -5.92
C GLU A 120 7.14 -20.56 -6.91
N PRO A 121 5.98 -20.54 -7.61
CA PRO A 121 5.66 -19.46 -8.51
C PRO A 121 5.71 -18.15 -7.71
N ASP A 122 6.49 -17.20 -8.20
CA ASP A 122 6.68 -15.88 -7.61
C ASP A 122 5.32 -15.31 -7.17
N VAL A 123 5.07 -15.36 -5.86
CA VAL A 123 3.78 -15.00 -5.25
C VAL A 123 3.44 -13.55 -5.58
N TRP A 124 4.47 -12.71 -5.79
CA TRP A 124 4.32 -11.34 -6.26
C TRP A 124 3.86 -11.27 -7.71
N ALA A 125 4.42 -12.08 -8.61
CA ALA A 125 3.95 -12.16 -9.99
C ALA A 125 2.47 -12.59 -10.04
N ALA A 126 2.08 -13.57 -9.22
CA ALA A 126 0.69 -14.04 -9.14
C ALA A 126 -0.27 -13.00 -8.55
N ALA A 127 0.16 -12.22 -7.55
CA ALA A 127 -0.64 -11.14 -6.97
C ALA A 127 -0.82 -9.97 -7.94
N VAL A 128 0.26 -9.60 -8.64
CA VAL A 128 0.26 -8.56 -9.68
C VAL A 128 -0.64 -8.97 -10.87
N ASP A 129 -0.57 -10.23 -11.30
CA ASP A 129 -1.43 -10.75 -12.36
C ASP A 129 -2.91 -10.70 -11.99
N ARG A 130 -3.27 -11.07 -10.74
CA ARG A 130 -4.66 -10.96 -10.25
C ARG A 130 -5.15 -9.52 -10.21
N PHE A 131 -4.31 -8.58 -9.79
CA PHE A 131 -4.63 -7.15 -9.78
C PHE A 131 -4.89 -6.63 -11.20
N TRP A 132 -4.03 -6.98 -12.17
CA TRP A 132 -4.22 -6.58 -13.57
C TRP A 132 -5.39 -7.26 -14.26
N LEU A 133 -5.69 -8.52 -13.93
CA LEU A 133 -6.88 -9.23 -14.41
C LEU A 133 -8.16 -8.60 -13.86
N GLY A 134 -8.17 -8.14 -12.60
CA GLY A 134 -9.30 -7.42 -12.00
C GLY A 134 -9.46 -5.97 -12.50
N ALA A 135 -8.37 -5.34 -12.94
CA ALA A 135 -8.37 -3.96 -13.44
C ALA A 135 -8.71 -3.82 -14.94
N ARG A 136 -8.91 -4.94 -15.67
CA ARG A 136 -9.35 -4.89 -17.07
C ARG A 136 -10.82 -4.47 -17.16
N PRO A 137 -11.16 -3.37 -17.85
CA PRO A 137 -12.54 -3.07 -18.15
C PRO A 137 -13.01 -4.01 -19.25
N GLY A 138 -13.78 -5.04 -18.87
CA GLY A 138 -14.52 -5.89 -19.80
C GLY A 138 -14.13 -7.36 -19.79
N SER A 139 -14.56 -8.10 -18.78
CA SER A 139 -14.93 -9.51 -18.94
C SER A 139 -15.96 -9.90 -17.88
N VAL A 140 -17.17 -9.35 -18.02
CA VAL A 140 -18.38 -10.04 -17.58
C VAL A 140 -19.12 -10.44 -18.86
N GLY A 141 -19.19 -11.75 -19.11
CA GLY A 141 -20.18 -12.36 -19.98
C GLY A 141 -19.75 -12.65 -21.42
N ALA A 142 -19.22 -13.84 -21.64
CA ALA A 142 -19.75 -14.83 -22.60
C ALA A 142 -19.27 -16.22 -22.19
#